data_AF-A0A5S4WD41-F1
#
_entry.id   AF-A0A5S4WD41-F1
#
_cell.length_a   1.000
_cell.length_b   1.000
_cell.length_c   1.000
_cell.angle_alpha   90.00
_cell.angle_beta   90.00
_cell.angle_gamma   90.00
#
_symmetry.space_group_name_H-M   'P 1'
#
loop_
_entity.id
_entity.type
_entity.pdbx_description
1 polymer ?
#
loop_
_entity_poly.entity_id
_entity_poly.type
_entity_poly.pdbx_seq_one_letter_code
_entity_poly.pdbx_strand_id
1 'polypeptide(L)'
;MSIVVKDGNGAPQTISTIDDLVSVVATGAKQDTGNTSIGGLTETAPASDTASSGLNGRLQRVAQRITSLIALLPAALGTSGGLKTEPQAGENHLGEVGGNTAVAGGTVTRQANTAAYALGQHIAAATPAAIPCAVARKNAGTGVITGVRLSKSSASLTNASFRVHLFKTAPATLPADAATFAAGVSGVAAVALGYVDITMDQAYSDGAKGFASINAKAFDTAAGSQNIYALIEARAAYTPASAEVFTVALEALRD
;
A
#
# COMPACT_ATOMS: atom_id res chain seq x y z
N MET A 1 5.50 -72.92 -56.89
CA MET A 1 4.56 -73.14 -55.77
C MET A 1 4.57 -71.86 -54.96
N SER A 2 3.52 -71.04 -55.05
CA SER A 2 3.45 -69.80 -54.26
C SER A 2 2.92 -70.13 -52.88
N ILE A 3 3.49 -69.48 -51.88
CA ILE A 3 3.03 -69.58 -50.51
C ILE A 3 2.49 -68.20 -50.13
N VAL A 4 1.28 -68.18 -49.56
CA VAL A 4 0.68 -66.97 -49.04
C VAL A 4 0.99 -66.89 -47.55
N VAL A 5 1.65 -65.81 -47.14
CA VAL A 5 1.93 -65.51 -45.74
C VAL A 5 1.21 -64.23 -45.34
N LYS A 6 1.01 -64.00 -44.04
CA LYS A 6 0.50 -62.70 -43.55
C LYS A 6 1.68 -61.81 -43.16
N ASP A 7 1.60 -60.52 -43.46
CA ASP A 7 2.55 -59.54 -42.92
C ASP A 7 2.23 -59.16 -41.47
N GLY A 8 3.03 -58.26 -40.89
CA GLY A 8 2.87 -57.78 -39.51
C GLY A 8 1.55 -57.07 -39.20
N ASN A 9 0.76 -56.68 -40.22
CA ASN A 9 -0.57 -56.09 -40.08
C ASN A 9 -1.70 -57.08 -40.41
N GLY A 10 -1.36 -58.32 -40.78
CA GLY A 10 -2.30 -59.39 -41.11
C GLY A 10 -2.75 -59.41 -42.58
N ALA A 11 -2.18 -58.58 -43.46
CA ALA A 11 -2.51 -58.58 -44.88
C ALA A 11 -1.75 -59.71 -45.63
N PRO A 12 -2.38 -60.39 -46.61
CA PRO A 12 -1.76 -61.51 -47.32
C PRO A 12 -0.69 -61.03 -48.32
N GLN A 13 0.50 -61.63 -48.24
CA GLN A 13 1.62 -61.41 -49.13
C GLN A 13 1.91 -62.71 -49.89
N THR A 14 2.08 -62.61 -51.21
CA THR A 14 2.39 -63.77 -52.08
C THR A 14 3.90 -63.85 -52.28
N ILE A 15 4.54 -64.89 -51.76
CA ILE A 15 5.98 -65.11 -51.93
C ILE A 15 6.22 -66.00 -53.15
N SER A 16 7.01 -65.53 -54.11
CA SER A 16 7.32 -66.26 -55.35
C SER A 16 8.82 -66.58 -55.50
N THR A 17 9.71 -65.84 -54.82
CA THR A 17 11.17 -66.01 -54.85
C THR A 17 11.83 -65.87 -53.46
N ILE A 18 13.13 -66.17 -53.37
CA ILE A 18 13.95 -65.98 -52.15
C ILE A 18 14.14 -64.48 -51.83
N ASP A 19 14.22 -63.62 -52.84
CA ASP A 19 14.41 -62.17 -52.62
C ASP A 19 13.15 -61.54 -52.00
N ASP A 20 11.97 -62.01 -52.41
CA ASP A 20 10.70 -61.67 -51.77
C ASP A 20 10.72 -62.03 -50.27
N LEU A 21 11.31 -63.18 -49.92
CA LEU A 21 11.45 -63.62 -48.53
C LEU A 21 12.37 -62.69 -47.72
N VAL A 22 13.52 -62.29 -48.28
CA VAL A 22 14.48 -61.39 -47.60
C VAL A 22 13.86 -60.02 -47.35
N SER A 23 13.12 -59.48 -48.33
CA SER A 23 12.41 -58.20 -48.20
C SER A 23 11.36 -58.23 -47.08
N VAL A 24 10.59 -59.32 -46.99
CA VAL A 24 9.60 -59.53 -45.92
C VAL A 24 10.29 -59.58 -44.54
N VAL A 25 11.40 -60.31 -44.42
CA VAL A 25 12.16 -60.42 -43.15
C VAL A 25 12.77 -59.07 -42.73
N ALA A 26 13.36 -58.32 -43.67
CA ALA A 26 13.94 -57.00 -43.39
C ALA A 26 12.87 -55.97 -42.96
N THR A 27 11.67 -56.08 -43.52
CA THR A 27 10.52 -55.27 -43.12
C THR A 27 10.09 -55.61 -41.69
N GLY A 28 10.03 -56.90 -41.33
CA GLY A 28 9.75 -57.34 -39.96
C GLY A 28 10.74 -56.80 -38.92
N ALA A 29 12.05 -56.85 -39.20
CA ALA A 29 13.07 -56.33 -38.29
C ALA A 29 12.97 -54.80 -38.06
N LYS A 30 12.59 -54.05 -39.09
CA LYS A 30 12.30 -52.60 -38.98
C LYS A 30 11.05 -52.35 -38.14
N GLN A 31 10.02 -53.17 -38.32
CA GLN A 31 8.79 -53.11 -37.50
C GLN A 31 9.10 -53.42 -36.02
N ASP A 32 9.93 -54.42 -35.73
CA ASP A 32 10.34 -54.77 -34.36
C ASP A 32 11.14 -53.65 -33.67
N THR A 33 12.07 -53.03 -34.40
CA THR A 33 12.85 -51.89 -33.90
C THR A 33 11.95 -50.67 -33.65
N GLY A 34 10.98 -50.43 -34.55
CA GLY A 34 9.94 -49.43 -34.38
C GLY A 34 9.08 -49.69 -33.15
N ASN A 35 8.59 -50.92 -32.97
CA ASN A 35 7.80 -51.34 -31.81
C ASN A 35 8.58 -51.18 -30.50
N THR A 36 9.90 -51.43 -30.51
CA THR A 36 10.75 -51.25 -29.32
C THR A 36 10.97 -49.77 -28.98
N SER A 37 11.18 -48.92 -30.00
CA SER A 37 11.47 -47.50 -29.80
C SER A 37 10.21 -46.67 -29.51
N ILE A 38 9.10 -46.97 -30.19
CA ILE A 38 7.81 -46.30 -30.00
C ILE A 38 7.09 -46.88 -28.78
N GLY A 39 7.23 -48.18 -28.53
CA GLY A 39 6.49 -48.90 -27.50
C GLY A 39 5.13 -49.40 -27.98
N GLY A 40 4.60 -50.42 -27.30
CA GLY A 40 3.24 -50.93 -27.54
C GLY A 40 2.17 -50.09 -26.84
N LEU A 41 0.91 -50.21 -27.26
CA LEU A 41 -0.23 -49.47 -26.68
C LEU A 41 -0.38 -49.66 -25.16
N THR A 42 0.00 -50.82 -24.64
CA THR A 42 -0.12 -51.24 -23.23
C THR A 42 1.22 -51.35 -22.51
N GLU A 43 2.27 -50.68 -23.00
CA GLU A 43 3.57 -50.62 -22.32
C GLU A 43 3.44 -49.96 -20.94
N THR A 44 4.18 -50.42 -19.93
CA THR A 44 4.19 -49.78 -18.61
C THR A 44 5.17 -48.61 -18.58
N ALA A 45 4.78 -47.52 -17.92
CA ALA A 45 5.70 -46.42 -17.64
C ALA A 45 6.97 -46.95 -16.93
N PRO A 46 8.16 -46.43 -17.25
CA PRO A 46 9.38 -46.86 -16.57
C PRO A 46 9.28 -46.61 -15.05
N ALA A 47 10.16 -47.22 -14.24
CA ALA A 47 10.21 -46.97 -12.79
C ALA A 47 11.08 -45.77 -12.40
N SER A 48 12.21 -45.54 -13.09
CA SER A 48 13.08 -44.36 -12.93
C SER A 48 13.40 -43.64 -14.25
N ASP A 49 14.02 -42.45 -14.18
CA ASP A 49 14.38 -41.64 -15.36
C ASP A 49 15.51 -42.27 -16.21
N THR A 50 16.17 -43.30 -15.69
CA THR A 50 17.23 -44.07 -16.35
C THR A 50 16.78 -45.46 -16.81
N ALA A 51 15.56 -45.89 -16.48
CA ALA A 51 15.06 -47.19 -16.90
C ALA A 51 14.74 -47.22 -18.41
N SER A 52 14.96 -48.38 -19.04
CA SER A 52 14.66 -48.62 -20.44
C SER A 52 13.16 -48.74 -20.67
N SER A 53 12.63 -47.97 -21.60
CA SER A 53 11.27 -48.08 -22.12
C SER A 53 11.21 -47.49 -23.53
N GLY A 54 10.20 -47.88 -24.31
CA GLY A 54 9.78 -47.17 -25.50
C GLY A 54 9.26 -45.76 -25.19
N LEU A 55 8.95 -45.02 -26.26
CA LEU A 55 8.42 -43.67 -26.20
C LEU A 55 7.09 -43.62 -25.43
N ASN A 56 6.19 -44.57 -25.68
CA ASN A 56 4.90 -44.64 -24.99
C ASN A 56 5.08 -44.74 -23.46
N GLY A 57 5.96 -45.62 -22.97
CA GLY A 57 6.28 -45.69 -21.54
C GLY A 57 6.77 -44.35 -20.96
N ARG A 58 7.65 -43.62 -21.66
CA ARG A 58 8.13 -42.30 -21.20
C ARG A 58 7.02 -41.24 -21.19
N LEU A 59 6.15 -41.22 -22.21
CA LEU A 59 5.00 -40.33 -22.22
C LEU A 59 4.05 -40.64 -21.05
N GLN A 60 3.83 -41.91 -20.72
CA GLN A 60 3.03 -42.27 -19.56
C GLN A 60 3.64 -41.76 -18.26
N ARG A 61 4.97 -41.81 -18.08
CA ARG A 61 5.62 -41.19 -16.92
C ARG A 61 5.38 -39.68 -16.89
N VAL A 62 5.57 -38.99 -18.01
CA VAL A 62 5.38 -37.53 -18.08
C VAL A 62 3.94 -37.17 -17.76
N ALA A 63 2.97 -37.92 -18.30
CA ALA A 63 1.56 -37.77 -17.97
C ALA A 63 1.30 -37.95 -16.47
N GLN A 64 1.83 -39.02 -15.85
CA GLN A 64 1.72 -39.26 -14.40
C GLN A 64 2.31 -38.12 -13.56
N ARG A 65 3.47 -37.57 -13.95
CA ARG A 65 4.10 -36.43 -13.27
C ARG A 65 3.29 -35.14 -13.43
N ILE A 66 2.77 -34.87 -14.63
CA ILE A 66 1.89 -33.74 -14.89
C ILE A 66 0.60 -33.87 -14.06
N THR A 67 -0.01 -35.05 -13.99
CA THR A 67 -1.17 -35.31 -13.12
C THR A 67 -0.85 -35.03 -11.66
N SER A 68 0.32 -35.45 -11.19
CA SER A 68 0.77 -35.21 -9.80
C SER A 68 0.98 -33.72 -9.52
N LEU A 69 1.59 -32.98 -10.46
CA LEU A 69 1.76 -31.53 -10.35
C LEU A 69 0.42 -30.79 -10.40
N ILE A 70 -0.50 -31.18 -11.30
CA ILE A 70 -1.85 -30.62 -11.38
C ILE A 70 -2.62 -30.85 -10.07
N ALA A 71 -2.45 -32.01 -9.44
CA ALA A 71 -3.08 -32.29 -8.14
C ALA A 71 -2.53 -31.38 -7.02
N LEU A 72 -1.24 -31.05 -7.05
CA LEU A 72 -0.58 -30.23 -6.03
C LEU A 72 -0.72 -28.71 -6.28
N LEU A 73 -0.85 -28.29 -7.54
CA LEU A 73 -0.82 -26.89 -7.93
C LEU A 73 -1.92 -26.04 -7.26
N PRO A 74 -3.19 -26.48 -7.16
CA PRO A 74 -4.21 -25.71 -6.45
C PRO A 74 -3.84 -25.41 -4.99
N ALA A 75 -3.21 -26.37 -4.31
CA ALA A 75 -2.74 -26.18 -2.94
C ALA A 75 -1.48 -25.31 -2.86
N ALA A 76 -0.71 -25.22 -3.94
CA ALA A 76 0.53 -24.45 -4.04
C ALA A 76 0.33 -23.02 -4.57
N LEU A 77 -0.87 -22.59 -4.98
CA LEU A 77 -1.14 -21.23 -5.50
C LEU A 77 -1.79 -20.28 -4.48
N GLY A 78 -1.26 -19.07 -4.37
CA GLY A 78 -1.77 -17.98 -3.55
C GLY A 78 -2.98 -17.31 -4.18
N THR A 79 -3.65 -16.46 -3.40
CA THR A 79 -4.95 -15.86 -3.73
C THR A 79 -4.98 -15.10 -5.06
N SER A 80 -3.85 -14.57 -5.52
CA SER A 80 -3.73 -13.85 -6.81
C SER A 80 -3.17 -14.71 -7.95
N GLY A 81 -3.11 -16.04 -7.79
CA GLY A 81 -2.62 -16.98 -8.79
C GLY A 81 -1.09 -17.10 -8.90
N GLY A 82 -0.33 -16.42 -8.03
CA GLY A 82 1.11 -16.67 -7.87
C GLY A 82 1.36 -17.93 -7.03
N LEU A 83 2.57 -18.48 -7.05
CA LEU A 83 2.94 -19.57 -6.12
C LEU A 83 2.82 -19.06 -4.67
N LYS A 84 2.19 -19.83 -3.79
CA LYS A 84 2.13 -19.51 -2.36
C LYS A 84 3.54 -19.49 -1.79
N THR A 85 3.85 -18.41 -1.12
CA THR A 85 4.91 -18.36 -0.13
C THR A 85 4.24 -18.44 1.24
N GLU A 86 3.64 -19.58 1.59
CA GLU A 86 3.09 -19.77 2.94
C GLU A 86 4.25 -19.69 3.92
N PRO A 87 4.29 -18.68 4.78
CA PRO A 87 5.39 -18.57 5.69
C PRO A 87 5.07 -19.47 6.89
N GLN A 88 5.98 -20.38 7.18
CA GLN A 88 5.98 -21.28 8.33
C GLN A 88 5.51 -20.55 9.61
N ALA A 89 4.88 -21.28 10.54
CA ALA A 89 4.33 -20.75 11.79
C ALA A 89 5.18 -19.61 12.40
N GLY A 90 4.64 -18.38 12.38
CA GLY A 90 5.31 -17.13 12.77
C GLY A 90 4.48 -15.89 12.34
N GLU A 91 4.92 -14.69 12.71
CA GLU A 91 4.24 -13.42 12.38
C GLU A 91 4.63 -12.90 10.99
N ASN A 92 4.29 -13.65 9.96
CA ASN A 92 4.61 -13.27 8.60
C ASN A 92 3.38 -12.63 7.95
N HIS A 93 3.55 -11.42 7.41
CA HIS A 93 2.44 -10.63 6.87
C HIS A 93 2.68 -10.18 5.43
N LEU A 94 1.64 -10.25 4.61
CA LEU A 94 1.62 -9.70 3.27
C LEU A 94 1.03 -8.28 3.34
N GLY A 95 1.85 -7.27 3.08
CA GLY A 95 1.49 -5.85 3.22
C GLY A 95 2.18 -5.16 4.40
N GLU A 96 1.90 -3.86 4.56
CA GLU A 96 2.40 -3.06 5.68
C GLU A 96 1.68 -3.49 6.97
N VAL A 97 2.41 -3.97 7.97
CA VAL A 97 1.90 -4.11 9.33
C VAL A 97 2.69 -3.18 10.24
N GLY A 98 1.97 -2.32 10.95
CA GLY A 98 2.53 -1.29 11.81
C GLY A 98 1.55 -0.14 11.98
N GLY A 99 1.71 0.62 13.05
CA GLY A 99 0.99 1.87 13.26
C GLY A 99 1.59 2.98 12.41
N ASN A 100 0.81 3.55 11.49
CA ASN A 100 1.28 4.63 10.65
C ASN A 100 1.13 5.96 11.42
N THR A 101 2.23 6.68 11.64
CA THR A 101 2.26 7.95 12.37
C THR A 101 2.68 9.08 11.44
N ALA A 102 2.11 10.28 11.61
CA ALA A 102 2.49 11.48 10.88
C ALA A 102 2.65 12.67 11.83
N VAL A 103 3.62 13.53 11.54
CA VAL A 103 3.69 14.89 12.08
C VAL A 103 3.53 15.84 10.90
N ALA A 104 2.30 16.30 10.67
CA ALA A 104 1.96 17.11 9.51
C ALA A 104 1.59 18.53 9.94
N GLY A 105 2.10 19.53 9.22
CA GLY A 105 1.93 20.91 9.61
C GLY A 105 1.88 21.87 8.44
N GLY A 106 1.53 23.11 8.76
CA GLY A 106 1.50 24.23 7.84
C GLY A 106 1.85 25.52 8.58
N THR A 107 1.98 26.60 7.83
CA THR A 107 2.40 27.90 8.36
C THR A 107 1.41 28.99 8.02
N VAL A 108 1.44 30.05 8.84
CA VAL A 108 0.87 31.34 8.52
C VAL A 108 1.92 32.40 8.79
N THR A 109 2.12 33.30 7.82
CA THR A 109 2.95 34.49 7.97
C THR A 109 2.04 35.67 8.19
N ARG A 110 2.19 36.33 9.34
CA ARG A 110 1.44 37.55 9.64
C ARG A 110 1.78 38.70 8.72
N GLN A 111 0.94 39.74 8.74
CA GLN A 111 1.31 41.03 8.18
C GLN A 111 2.56 41.62 8.87
N ALA A 112 3.36 42.39 8.11
CA ALA A 112 4.55 43.09 8.58
C ALA A 112 4.20 44.29 9.50
N ASN A 113 3.75 44.00 10.73
CA ASN A 113 3.54 44.98 11.78
C ASN A 113 3.74 44.35 13.17
N THR A 114 3.86 45.20 14.18
CA THR A 114 4.05 44.82 15.60
C THR A 114 2.84 45.15 16.47
N ALA A 115 1.66 45.32 15.87
CA ALA A 115 0.44 45.60 16.62
C ALA A 115 0.13 44.44 17.57
N ALA A 116 -0.07 44.74 18.85
CA ALA A 116 -0.34 43.74 19.86
C ALA A 116 -1.74 43.13 19.69
N TYR A 117 -1.82 41.83 19.92
CA TYR A 117 -3.08 41.11 20.02
C TYR A 117 -3.67 41.22 21.41
N ALA A 118 -4.99 41.31 21.49
CA ALA A 118 -5.76 41.06 22.71
C ALA A 118 -6.18 39.58 22.80
N LEU A 119 -6.62 39.17 23.99
CA LEU A 119 -7.26 37.87 24.21
C LEU A 119 -8.44 37.69 23.24
N GLY A 120 -8.51 36.53 22.58
CA GLY A 120 -9.61 36.16 21.70
C GLY A 120 -9.46 36.66 20.26
N GLN A 121 -8.34 37.29 19.92
CA GLN A 121 -8.10 37.75 18.55
C GLN A 121 -7.44 36.67 17.68
N HIS A 122 -7.81 36.67 16.40
CA HIS A 122 -7.30 35.74 15.39
C HIS A 122 -5.91 36.15 14.90
N ILE A 123 -5.00 35.18 14.79
CA ILE A 123 -3.70 35.36 14.16
C ILE A 123 -3.80 34.86 12.72
N ALA A 124 -3.69 35.78 11.76
CA ALA A 124 -3.88 35.48 10.34
C ALA A 124 -2.84 36.17 9.46
N ALA A 125 -2.75 35.70 8.22
CA ALA A 125 -2.10 36.45 7.14
C ALA A 125 -2.95 37.64 6.70
N ALA A 126 -2.37 38.54 5.90
CA ALA A 126 -3.09 39.70 5.35
C ALA A 126 -4.35 39.30 4.56
N THR A 127 -4.27 38.18 3.83
CA THR A 127 -5.45 37.49 3.29
C THR A 127 -5.70 36.26 4.16
N PRO A 128 -6.78 36.24 4.97
CA PRO A 128 -7.03 35.14 5.90
C PRO A 128 -7.21 33.81 5.17
N ALA A 129 -6.46 32.81 5.61
CA ALA A 129 -6.55 31.44 5.14
C ALA A 129 -6.37 30.49 6.32
N ALA A 130 -7.06 29.35 6.29
CA ALA A 130 -6.84 28.29 7.28
C ALA A 130 -5.53 27.54 6.96
N ILE A 131 -4.83 27.09 8.00
CA ILE A 131 -3.55 26.40 7.88
C ILE A 131 -3.82 24.92 7.57
N PRO A 132 -3.54 24.40 6.36
CA PRO A 132 -3.76 23.00 6.04
C PRO A 132 -2.65 22.12 6.64
N CYS A 133 -3.04 21.00 7.27
CA CYS A 133 -2.14 19.99 7.84
C CYS A 133 -2.52 18.62 7.27
N ALA A 134 -1.68 18.06 6.38
CA ALA A 134 -1.93 16.80 5.66
C ALA A 134 -1.73 15.55 6.56
N VAL A 135 -2.65 15.34 7.50
CA VAL A 135 -2.55 14.29 8.54
C VAL A 135 -3.00 12.91 8.08
N ALA A 136 -3.91 12.82 7.10
CA ALA A 136 -4.40 11.54 6.61
C ALA A 136 -3.43 10.89 5.61
N ARG A 137 -3.42 9.55 5.55
CA ARG A 137 -2.64 8.76 4.57
C ARG A 137 -3.20 8.87 3.14
N LYS A 138 -4.51 9.07 3.02
CA LYS A 138 -5.27 9.09 1.76
C LYS A 138 -6.40 10.11 1.84
N ASN A 139 -6.95 10.48 0.69
CA ASN A 139 -8.12 11.35 0.63
C ASN A 139 -9.29 10.73 1.40
N ALA A 140 -10.04 11.56 2.15
CA ALA A 140 -11.09 11.12 3.07
C ALA A 140 -10.60 10.08 4.11
N GLY A 141 -9.32 10.14 4.49
CA GLY A 141 -8.75 9.27 5.50
C GLY A 141 -9.10 9.72 6.92
N THR A 142 -8.85 8.82 7.86
CA THR A 142 -9.19 8.97 9.28
C THR A 142 -7.95 8.74 10.14
N GLY A 143 -8.07 9.09 11.42
CA GLY A 143 -7.04 8.81 12.41
C GLY A 143 -7.34 9.48 13.73
N VAL A 144 -6.30 9.61 14.54
CA VAL A 144 -6.35 10.22 15.87
C VAL A 144 -5.20 11.20 16.01
N ILE A 145 -5.51 12.45 16.33
CA ILE A 145 -4.53 13.46 16.72
C ILE A 145 -4.16 13.21 18.18
N THR A 146 -2.87 13.05 18.45
CA THR A 146 -2.29 12.78 19.77
C THR A 146 -1.62 14.01 20.38
N GLY A 147 -1.30 15.01 19.56
CA GLY A 147 -0.67 16.24 20.02
C GLY A 147 -0.66 17.35 18.98
N VAL A 148 -0.44 18.57 19.45
CA VAL A 148 -0.16 19.75 18.60
C VAL A 148 1.15 20.39 19.05
N ARG A 149 1.98 20.73 18.07
CA ARG A 149 3.18 21.54 18.21
C ARG A 149 2.90 22.90 17.58
N LEU A 150 3.28 23.97 18.26
CA LEU A 150 3.24 25.32 17.72
C LEU A 150 4.64 25.93 17.86
N SER A 151 5.17 26.42 16.75
CA SER A 151 6.40 27.22 16.74
C SER A 151 6.11 28.61 16.21
N LYS A 152 6.87 29.61 16.67
CA LYS A 152 6.81 30.97 16.15
C LYS A 152 8.22 31.53 15.94
N SER A 153 8.41 32.43 14.98
CA SER A 153 9.73 32.96 14.62
C SER A 153 10.27 34.03 15.58
N SER A 154 9.45 34.59 16.49
CA SER A 154 9.96 35.41 17.59
C SER A 154 10.38 34.54 18.77
N ALA A 155 11.52 34.83 19.39
CA ALA A 155 11.98 34.14 20.60
C ALA A 155 11.24 34.57 21.89
N SER A 156 10.42 35.63 21.84
CA SER A 156 9.75 36.16 23.04
C SER A 156 8.70 35.19 23.60
N LEU A 157 8.82 34.81 24.88
CA LEU A 157 7.81 34.01 25.60
C LEU A 157 6.77 34.88 26.32
N THR A 158 6.96 36.21 26.37
CA THR A 158 6.09 37.13 27.10
C THR A 158 4.66 37.07 26.57
N ASN A 159 3.72 36.64 27.41
CA ASN A 159 2.31 36.45 27.08
C ASN A 159 2.08 35.57 25.83
N ALA A 160 3.02 34.69 25.48
CA ALA A 160 2.94 33.86 24.30
C ALA A 160 2.12 32.59 24.58
N SER A 161 0.80 32.77 24.72
CA SER A 161 -0.17 31.68 24.86
C SER A 161 -1.20 31.76 23.76
N PHE A 162 -1.50 30.61 23.14
CA PHE A 162 -2.32 30.51 21.95
C PHE A 162 -3.29 29.34 22.04
N ARG A 163 -4.38 29.40 21.29
CA ARG A 163 -5.31 28.30 21.08
C ARG A 163 -5.29 27.93 19.62
N VAL A 164 -5.04 26.66 19.33
CA VAL A 164 -5.14 26.11 17.98
C VAL A 164 -6.50 25.45 17.84
N HIS A 165 -7.35 25.99 16.98
CA HIS A 165 -8.64 25.42 16.60
C HIS A 165 -8.46 24.49 15.40
N LEU A 166 -9.13 23.34 15.41
CA LEU A 166 -9.01 22.30 14.40
C LEU A 166 -10.35 22.07 13.69
N PHE A 167 -10.30 21.94 12.37
CA PHE A 167 -11.47 21.80 11.51
C PHE A 167 -11.26 20.74 10.43
N LYS A 168 -12.30 19.97 10.13
CA LYS A 168 -12.35 19.00 9.02
C LYS A 168 -12.22 19.65 7.64
N THR A 169 -12.81 20.83 7.47
CA THR A 169 -12.66 21.70 6.28
C THR A 169 -12.34 23.11 6.73
N ALA A 170 -11.77 23.93 5.84
CA ALA A 170 -11.65 25.35 6.11
C ALA A 170 -13.04 25.95 6.43
N PRO A 171 -13.17 26.73 7.52
CA PRO A 171 -14.41 27.45 7.82
C PRO A 171 -14.82 28.38 6.66
N ALA A 172 -16.13 28.59 6.51
CA ALA A 172 -16.70 29.33 5.37
C ALA A 172 -16.29 30.81 5.38
N THR A 173 -16.17 31.40 6.56
CA THR A 173 -15.66 32.76 6.74
C THR A 173 -14.55 32.73 7.78
N LEU A 174 -13.47 33.46 7.49
CA LEU A 174 -12.30 33.59 8.35
C LEU A 174 -12.16 35.05 8.80
N PRO A 175 -11.95 35.32 10.11
CA PRO A 175 -11.68 36.65 10.58
C PRO A 175 -10.39 37.21 9.96
N ALA A 176 -10.36 38.52 9.72
CA ALA A 176 -9.11 39.23 9.43
C ALA A 176 -8.10 39.11 10.59
N ASP A 177 -6.85 39.45 10.32
CA ASP A 177 -5.84 39.52 11.37
C ASP A 177 -6.28 40.47 12.49
N ALA A 178 -6.05 40.08 13.74
CA ALA A 178 -6.44 40.79 14.96
C ALA A 178 -7.95 41.01 15.16
N ALA A 179 -8.81 40.49 14.29
CA ALA A 179 -10.25 40.49 14.53
C ALA A 179 -10.62 39.48 15.63
N THR A 180 -11.72 39.73 16.33
CA THR A 180 -12.25 38.79 17.35
C THR A 180 -12.62 37.46 16.71
N PHE A 181 -11.97 36.38 17.16
CA PHE A 181 -12.09 35.04 16.57
C PHE A 181 -13.54 34.54 16.60
N ALA A 182 -14.15 34.51 17.79
CA ALA A 182 -15.49 33.95 17.99
C ALA A 182 -16.60 34.64 17.17
N ALA A 183 -16.46 35.93 16.90
CA ALA A 183 -17.42 36.70 16.10
C ALA A 183 -17.12 36.65 14.60
N GLY A 184 -15.87 36.39 14.20
CA GLY A 184 -15.42 36.45 12.81
C GLY A 184 -15.36 35.12 12.07
N VAL A 185 -15.41 33.98 12.79
CA VAL A 185 -15.42 32.65 12.18
C VAL A 185 -16.85 32.10 12.06
N SER A 186 -17.24 31.63 10.88
CA SER A 186 -18.59 31.13 10.61
C SER A 186 -18.58 29.75 9.94
N GLY A 187 -19.72 29.05 9.98
CA GLY A 187 -19.86 27.70 9.38
C GLY A 187 -19.13 26.59 10.14
N VAL A 188 -18.80 26.80 11.41
CA VAL A 188 -17.91 25.90 12.18
C VAL A 188 -18.61 24.69 12.80
N ALA A 189 -19.92 24.76 13.07
CA ALA A 189 -20.62 23.72 13.86
C ALA A 189 -20.55 22.30 13.24
N ALA A 190 -20.55 22.21 11.90
CA ALA A 190 -20.49 20.93 11.19
C ALA A 190 -19.05 20.42 10.95
N VAL A 191 -18.04 21.26 11.17
CA VAL A 191 -16.67 21.00 10.71
C VAL A 191 -15.63 21.12 11.83
N ALA A 192 -15.99 21.65 13.01
CA ALA A 192 -15.09 21.80 14.15
C ALA A 192 -14.78 20.44 14.79
N LEU A 193 -13.50 20.16 14.97
CA LEU A 193 -12.99 18.98 15.69
C LEU A 193 -12.61 19.31 17.14
N GLY A 194 -12.58 20.60 17.48
CA GLY A 194 -12.24 21.15 18.78
C GLY A 194 -10.98 21.99 18.73
N TYR A 195 -10.37 22.21 19.89
CA TYR A 195 -9.22 23.09 20.03
C TYR A 195 -8.23 22.56 21.06
N VAL A 196 -7.04 23.15 21.08
CA VAL A 196 -5.96 22.87 22.03
C VAL A 196 -5.31 24.17 22.45
N ASP A 197 -5.15 24.37 23.75
CA ASP A 197 -4.39 25.50 24.29
C ASP A 197 -2.91 25.14 24.39
N ILE A 198 -2.04 26.05 23.95
CA ILE A 198 -0.59 25.88 23.93
C ILE A 198 0.05 27.14 24.49
N THR A 199 0.85 26.97 25.53
CA THR A 199 1.74 28.01 26.04
C THR A 199 3.14 27.79 25.46
N MET A 200 3.78 28.86 24.98
CA MET A 200 5.19 28.80 24.58
C MET A 200 6.07 28.76 25.82
N ASP A 201 6.87 27.73 25.96
CA ASP A 201 7.74 27.49 27.13
C ASP A 201 9.22 27.32 26.75
N GLN A 202 9.52 27.14 25.46
CA GLN A 202 10.88 26.99 24.96
C GLN A 202 11.24 28.14 24.03
N ALA A 203 12.28 28.90 24.39
CA ALA A 203 12.86 29.93 23.53
C ALA A 203 14.22 29.47 22.97
N TYR A 204 14.44 29.80 21.71
CA TYR A 204 15.67 29.57 20.96
C TYR A 204 16.09 30.87 20.27
N SER A 205 17.30 30.93 19.70
CA SER A 205 17.78 32.14 19.03
C SER A 205 16.96 32.54 17.80
N ASP A 206 16.25 31.59 17.18
CA ASP A 206 15.50 31.71 15.94
C ASP A 206 13.98 31.64 16.13
N GLY A 207 13.49 31.54 17.37
CA GLY A 207 12.07 31.43 17.64
C GLY A 207 11.73 30.87 19.00
N ALA A 208 10.45 30.55 19.17
CA ALA A 208 9.94 29.88 20.36
C ALA A 208 9.03 28.72 19.96
N LYS A 209 8.89 27.75 20.86
CA LYS A 209 8.11 26.53 20.66
C LYS A 209 7.31 26.20 21.90
N GLY A 210 6.14 25.63 21.68
CA GLY A 210 5.28 25.01 22.68
C GLY A 210 4.63 23.77 22.08
N PHE A 211 4.25 22.84 22.95
CA PHE A 211 3.55 21.63 22.55
C PHE A 211 2.51 21.25 23.59
N ALA A 212 1.45 20.61 23.14
CA ALA A 212 0.41 20.06 24.01
C ALA A 212 0.03 18.67 23.52
N SER A 213 0.11 17.70 24.42
CA SER A 213 -0.46 16.36 24.21
C SER A 213 -1.97 16.43 24.42
N ILE A 214 -2.70 15.66 23.64
CA ILE A 214 -4.17 15.59 23.69
C ILE A 214 -4.54 14.15 24.00
N ASN A 215 -5.55 13.97 24.84
CA ASN A 215 -6.21 12.66 24.94
C ASN A 215 -6.94 12.39 23.62
N ALA A 216 -6.30 11.60 22.76
CA ALA A 216 -6.78 11.05 21.49
C ALA A 216 -8.00 11.76 20.87
N LYS A 217 -7.76 12.67 19.93
CA LYS A 217 -8.84 13.34 19.18
C LYS A 217 -9.02 12.69 17.81
N ALA A 218 -10.08 11.90 17.65
CA ALA A 218 -10.43 11.33 16.35
C ALA A 218 -10.64 12.43 15.30
N PHE A 219 -10.24 12.16 14.06
CA PHE A 219 -10.49 13.02 12.92
C PHE A 219 -10.87 12.20 11.69
N ASP A 220 -11.59 12.85 10.80
CA ASP A 220 -11.85 12.43 9.44
C ASP A 220 -11.63 13.62 8.50
N THR A 221 -10.93 13.41 7.39
CA THR A 221 -10.71 14.49 6.41
C THR A 221 -11.87 14.55 5.42
N ALA A 222 -12.06 15.71 4.80
CA ALA A 222 -13.09 15.87 3.78
C ALA A 222 -12.81 15.02 2.52
N ALA A 223 -13.87 14.75 1.75
CA ALA A 223 -13.76 14.09 0.46
C ALA A 223 -12.72 14.81 -0.44
N GLY A 224 -11.82 14.04 -1.05
CA GLY A 224 -10.76 14.58 -1.90
C GLY A 224 -9.61 15.29 -1.18
N SER A 225 -9.58 15.28 0.16
CA SER A 225 -8.54 15.95 0.95
C SER A 225 -7.86 15.01 1.94
N GLN A 226 -6.58 15.27 2.22
CA GLN A 226 -5.81 14.67 3.31
C GLN A 226 -5.65 15.61 4.52
N ASN A 227 -6.23 16.81 4.43
CA ASN A 227 -5.94 17.90 5.35
C ASN A 227 -6.98 17.99 6.48
N ILE A 228 -6.47 18.26 7.68
CA ILE A 228 -7.17 18.99 8.73
C ILE A 228 -6.70 20.44 8.68
N TYR A 229 -7.60 21.37 8.99
CA TYR A 229 -7.35 22.80 8.91
C TYR A 229 -7.23 23.38 10.31
N ALA A 230 -6.23 24.23 10.51
CA ALA A 230 -5.99 24.91 11.78
C ALA A 230 -6.17 26.42 11.68
N LEU A 231 -6.63 27.04 12.77
CA LEU A 231 -6.61 28.49 12.99
C LEU A 231 -6.01 28.77 14.37
N ILE A 232 -5.44 29.96 14.56
CA ILE A 232 -4.74 30.31 15.81
C ILE A 232 -5.40 31.53 16.45
N GLU A 233 -5.75 31.42 17.72
CA GLU A 233 -6.30 32.50 18.54
C GLU A 233 -5.31 32.88 19.64
N ALA A 234 -5.08 34.18 19.85
CA ALA A 234 -4.27 34.68 20.95
C ALA A 234 -5.02 34.52 22.29
N ARG A 235 -4.35 33.94 23.30
CA ARG A 235 -4.93 33.68 24.63
C ARG A 235 -4.40 34.61 25.72
N ALA A 236 -3.62 35.61 25.35
CA ALA A 236 -3.15 36.69 26.21
C ALA A 236 -2.81 37.92 25.36
N ALA A 237 -2.45 39.03 26.02
CA ALA A 237 -2.00 40.23 25.34
C ALA A 237 -0.59 40.02 24.75
N TYR A 238 -0.51 39.58 23.49
CA TYR A 238 0.73 39.17 22.84
C TYR A 238 1.19 40.21 21.82
N THR A 239 2.42 40.71 21.96
CA THR A 239 3.04 41.62 20.99
C THR A 239 3.93 40.82 20.02
N PRO A 240 3.54 40.70 18.74
CA PRO A 240 4.26 39.91 17.75
C PRO A 240 5.49 40.65 17.19
N ALA A 241 6.40 39.90 16.57
CA ALA A 241 7.39 40.49 15.67
C ALA A 241 6.76 40.87 14.32
N SER A 242 7.37 41.80 13.59
CA SER A 242 6.94 42.13 12.24
C SER A 242 7.08 40.92 11.32
N ALA A 243 6.01 40.58 10.59
CA ALA A 243 5.94 39.42 9.70
C ALA A 243 6.26 38.09 10.40
N GLU A 244 5.90 37.99 11.69
CA GLU A 244 6.11 36.76 12.47
C GLU A 244 5.42 35.55 11.80
N VAL A 245 6.16 34.45 11.73
CA VAL A 245 5.69 33.18 11.16
C VAL A 245 5.27 32.26 12.29
N PHE A 246 4.07 31.71 12.19
CA PHE A 246 3.58 30.66 13.08
C PHE A 246 3.49 29.35 12.29
N THR A 247 4.00 28.27 12.89
CA THR A 247 3.98 26.91 12.31
C THR A 247 3.20 25.99 13.24
N VAL A 248 2.08 25.47 12.76
CA VAL A 248 1.30 24.44 13.45
C VAL A 248 1.72 23.09 12.90
N ALA A 249 1.99 22.11 13.75
CA ALA A 249 2.16 20.72 13.36
C ALA A 249 1.33 19.80 14.26
N LEU A 250 0.56 18.91 13.65
CA LEU A 250 -0.30 17.94 14.29
C LEU A 250 0.40 16.58 14.30
N GLU A 251 0.48 15.97 15.48
CA GLU A 251 0.91 14.58 15.64
C GLU A 251 -0.32 13.68 15.51
N ALA A 252 -0.28 12.73 14.59
CA ALA A 252 -1.41 11.87 14.28
C ALA A 252 -1.00 10.40 14.12
N LEU A 253 -1.78 9.52 14.71
CA LEU A 253 -1.87 8.12 14.32
C LEU A 253 -2.90 8.05 13.18
N ARG A 254 -2.49 7.56 12.01
CA ARG A 254 -3.33 7.51 10.81
C ARG A 254 -3.57 6.06 10.39
N ASP A 255 -4.77 5.82 9.88
CA ASP A 255 -5.16 4.54 9.25
C ASP A 255 -4.62 4.44 7.81
#